data_AF-A0A847UD86-F1
#
_entry.id   AF-A0A847UD86-F1
#
_cell.length_a   1.000
_cell.length_b   1.000
_cell.length_c   1.000
_cell.angle_alpha   90.00
_cell.angle_beta   90.00
_cell.angle_gamma   90.00
#
_symmetry.space_group_name_H-M   'P 1'
#
loop_
_entity.id
_entity.type
_entity.pdbx_description
1 polymer ?
#
loop_
_entity_poly.entity_id
_entity_poly.type
_entity_poly.pdbx_seq_one_letter_code
_entity_poly.pdbx_strand_id
1 'polypeptide(L)'
;MWLRQAVRAATLLSTLAGAVWLSGLPFLFPSLGPTAYLFATTPAAPECAPRRVVAGHAIGVLAGLVAFHALGAGIGIDTLTTPGSISALRLAASGVVAVGLTTAGMVATDTGHAPACATTLIVSLGILTTPQAALLIVVAVVVLVVEQRVLDRIGV
;
A
#
# COMPACT_ATOMS: atom_id res chain seq x y z
N MET A 1 24.22 12.03 6.55
CA MET A 1 23.21 11.80 5.48
C MET A 1 22.19 10.75 5.91
N TRP A 2 22.61 9.54 6.29
CA TRP A 2 21.71 8.46 6.75
C TRP A 2 20.80 8.84 7.94
N LEU A 3 21.31 9.58 8.93
CA LEU A 3 20.49 10.02 10.08
C LEU A 3 19.32 10.92 9.67
N ARG A 4 19.53 11.84 8.71
CA ARG A 4 18.44 12.70 8.20
C ARG A 4 17.36 11.87 7.50
N GLN A 5 17.77 10.89 6.69
CA GLN A 5 16.83 9.98 6.02
C GLN A 5 16.06 9.14 7.06
N ALA A 6 16.72 8.63 8.09
CA ALA A 6 16.07 7.88 9.16
C ALA A 6 15.06 8.74 9.94
N VAL A 7 15.44 9.96 10.32
CA VAL A 7 14.54 10.90 11.00
C VAL A 7 13.34 11.23 10.11
N ARG A 8 13.56 11.55 8.83
CA ARG A 8 12.49 11.87 7.88
C ARG A 8 11.52 10.70 7.69
N ALA A 9 12.04 9.47 7.57
CA ALA A 9 11.20 8.28 7.50
C ALA A 9 10.38 8.09 8.79
N ALA A 10 10.99 8.29 9.95
CA ALA A 10 10.29 8.20 11.24
C ALA A 10 9.21 9.27 11.40
N THR A 11 9.46 10.50 10.94
CA THR A 11 8.45 11.57 10.91
C THR A 11 7.25 11.19 10.05
N LEU A 12 7.49 10.78 8.80
CA LEU A 12 6.45 10.30 7.88
C LEU A 12 5.69 9.08 8.41
N LEU A 13 6.35 8.20 9.17
CA LEU A 13 5.70 7.06 9.82
C LEU A 13 4.90 7.45 11.07
N SER A 14 5.18 8.60 11.70
CA SER A 14 4.47 9.03 12.90
C SER A 14 3.04 9.48 12.59
N THR A 15 2.80 10.08 11.42
CA THR A 15 1.43 10.37 10.96
C THR A 15 0.66 9.09 10.65
N LEU A 16 1.31 8.10 10.03
CA LEU A 16 0.76 6.76 9.84
C LEU A 16 0.44 6.08 11.17
N ALA A 17 1.28 6.26 12.20
CA ALA A 17 1.01 5.77 13.55
C ALA A 17 -0.29 6.35 14.11
N GLY A 18 -0.53 7.66 13.93
CA GLY A 18 -1.79 8.29 14.30
C GLY A 18 -3.00 7.71 13.55
N ALA A 19 -2.88 7.51 12.24
CA ALA A 19 -3.94 6.89 11.43
C ALA A 19 -4.25 5.46 11.91
N VAL A 20 -3.22 4.66 12.20
CA VAL A 20 -3.36 3.30 12.75
C VAL A 20 -4.02 3.32 14.12
N TRP A 21 -3.58 4.21 15.01
CA TRP A 21 -4.15 4.32 16.36
C TRP A 21 -5.63 4.71 16.34
N LEU A 22 -6.03 5.63 15.46
CA LEU A 22 -7.41 6.08 15.34
C LEU A 22 -8.32 5.09 14.60
N SER A 23 -7.80 4.35 13.61
CA SER A 23 -8.59 3.42 12.79
C SER A 23 -8.59 1.98 13.31
N GLY A 24 -7.61 1.59 14.12
CA GLY A 24 -7.40 0.20 14.51
C GLY A 24 -6.89 -0.70 13.38
N LEU A 25 -6.37 -0.15 12.28
CA LEU A 25 -5.91 -0.89 11.10
C LEU A 25 -4.37 -0.96 11.02
N PRO A 26 -3.71 -1.90 11.73
CA PRO A 26 -2.25 -1.95 11.80
C PRO A 26 -1.58 -2.19 10.44
N PHE A 27 -2.29 -2.80 9.49
CA PHE A 27 -1.76 -3.09 8.16
C PHE A 27 -1.59 -1.85 7.25
N LEU A 28 -2.01 -0.66 7.69
CA LEU A 28 -1.63 0.60 7.02
C LEU A 28 -0.11 0.83 7.06
N PHE A 29 0.58 0.39 8.12
CA PHE A 29 2.04 0.47 8.22
C PHE A 29 2.78 -0.32 7.13
N PRO A 30 2.61 -1.65 7.00
CA PRO A 30 3.27 -2.42 5.95
C PRO A 30 2.83 -1.99 4.55
N SER A 31 1.65 -1.38 4.40
CA SER A 31 1.20 -0.80 3.13
C SER A 31 2.00 0.44 2.71
N LEU A 32 2.23 1.38 3.65
CA LEU A 32 2.72 2.74 3.33
C LEU A 32 4.14 3.02 3.85
N GLY A 33 4.70 2.13 4.65
CA GLY A 33 6.09 2.22 5.12
C GLY A 33 7.12 2.27 3.99
N PRO A 34 7.03 1.43 2.94
CA PRO A 34 7.94 1.53 1.80
C PRO A 34 7.80 2.86 1.04
N THR A 35 6.60 3.45 0.95
CA THR A 35 6.39 4.79 0.38
C THR A 35 7.08 5.86 1.23
N ALA A 36 6.93 5.82 2.56
CA ALA A 36 7.60 6.72 3.48
C ALA A 36 9.14 6.58 3.41
N TYR A 37 9.64 5.35 3.31
CA TYR A 37 11.06 5.06 3.12
C TYR A 37 11.58 5.67 1.81
N LEU A 38 10.86 5.47 0.71
CA LEU A 38 11.21 6.01 -0.60
C LEU A 38 11.23 7.55 -0.59
N PHE A 39 10.22 8.17 0.03
CA PHE A 39 10.17 9.62 0.26
C PHE A 39 11.34 10.16 1.08
N ALA A 40 11.83 9.38 2.04
CA ALA A 40 12.96 9.78 2.87
C ALA A 40 14.32 9.58 2.21
N THR A 41 14.45 8.56 1.36
CA THR A 41 15.75 8.13 0.80
C THR A 41 16.00 8.70 -0.61
N THR A 42 14.97 8.76 -1.45
CA THR A 42 15.03 9.23 -2.83
C THR A 42 13.83 10.13 -3.17
N PRO A 43 13.62 11.27 -2.47
CA PRO A 43 12.45 12.13 -2.64
C PRO A 43 12.26 12.68 -4.06
N ALA A 44 13.35 12.87 -4.80
CA ALA A 44 13.33 13.41 -6.17
C ALA A 44 13.04 12.36 -7.26
N ALA A 45 12.89 11.08 -6.89
CA ALA A 45 12.66 10.03 -7.86
C ALA A 45 11.28 10.19 -8.53
N PRO A 46 11.13 9.91 -9.84
CA PRO A 46 9.86 10.07 -10.55
C PRO A 46 8.69 9.32 -9.92
N GLU A 47 8.93 8.14 -9.35
CA GLU A 47 7.97 7.32 -8.61
C GLU A 47 7.43 7.98 -7.33
N CYS A 48 8.10 9.02 -6.81
CA CYS A 48 7.61 9.85 -5.69
C CYS A 48 6.64 10.94 -6.14
N ALA A 49 6.43 11.12 -7.44
CA ALA A 49 5.48 12.10 -7.95
C ALA A 49 4.07 11.81 -7.38
N PRO A 50 3.37 12.79 -6.79
CA PRO A 50 2.09 12.56 -6.11
C PRO A 50 1.02 11.87 -6.94
N ARG A 51 0.96 12.16 -8.24
CA ARG A 51 0.08 11.45 -9.18
C ARG A 51 0.39 9.94 -9.18
N ARG A 52 1.66 9.56 -9.25
CA ARG A 52 2.09 8.16 -9.31
C ARG A 52 1.84 7.44 -8.00
N VAL A 53 2.11 8.08 -6.86
CA VAL A 53 1.85 7.53 -5.53
C VAL A 53 0.36 7.26 -5.34
N VAL A 54 -0.49 8.29 -5.48
CA VAL A 54 -1.93 8.17 -5.26
C VAL A 54 -2.57 7.20 -6.25
N ALA A 55 -2.29 7.33 -7.55
CA ALA A 55 -2.88 6.47 -8.56
C ALA A 55 -2.36 5.03 -8.47
N GLY A 56 -1.08 4.83 -8.17
CA GLY A 56 -0.50 3.49 -7.97
C GLY A 56 -1.21 2.74 -6.84
N HIS A 57 -1.38 3.38 -5.68
CA HIS A 57 -2.11 2.78 -4.56
C HIS A 57 -3.60 2.56 -4.88
N ALA A 58 -4.27 3.50 -5.56
CA ALA A 58 -5.67 3.33 -5.97
C ALA A 58 -5.85 2.15 -6.94
N ILE A 59 -4.97 2.02 -7.93
CA ILE A 59 -4.91 0.86 -8.83
C ILE A 59 -4.67 -0.41 -8.02
N GLY A 60 -3.74 -0.37 -7.07
CA GLY A 60 -3.42 -1.50 -6.20
C GLY A 60 -4.60 -1.99 -5.37
N VAL A 61 -5.37 -1.06 -4.78
CA VAL A 61 -6.61 -1.37 -4.06
C VAL A 61 -7.62 -2.02 -4.98
N LEU A 62 -7.87 -1.43 -6.16
CA LEU A 62 -8.86 -1.96 -7.11
C LEU A 62 -8.48 -3.36 -7.61
N ALA A 63 -7.24 -3.54 -8.06
CA ALA A 63 -6.72 -4.82 -8.51
C ALA A 63 -6.77 -5.89 -7.39
N GLY A 64 -6.43 -5.49 -6.16
CA GLY A 64 -6.51 -6.35 -4.99
C GLY A 64 -7.94 -6.81 -4.68
N LEU A 65 -8.91 -5.89 -4.72
CA LEU A 65 -10.33 -6.20 -4.50
C LEU A 65 -10.84 -7.15 -5.59
N VAL A 66 -10.56 -6.85 -6.86
CA VAL A 66 -10.98 -7.68 -8.00
C VAL A 66 -10.44 -9.11 -7.87
N ALA A 67 -9.14 -9.26 -7.61
CA ALA A 67 -8.52 -10.57 -7.46
C ALA A 67 -9.04 -11.33 -6.24
N PHE A 68 -9.18 -10.66 -5.09
CA PHE A 68 -9.71 -11.29 -3.88
C PHE A 68 -11.14 -11.78 -4.09
N HIS A 69 -12.02 -10.95 -4.63
CA HIS A 69 -13.41 -11.36 -4.84
C HIS A 69 -13.55 -12.48 -5.89
N ALA A 70 -12.65 -12.54 -6.88
CA ALA A 70 -12.64 -13.62 -7.86
C ALA A 70 -12.08 -14.95 -7.31
N LEU A 71 -11.01 -14.90 -6.49
CA LEU A 71 -10.22 -16.08 -6.13
C LEU A 71 -10.22 -16.38 -4.64
N GLY A 72 -10.13 -15.36 -3.79
CA GLY A 72 -9.97 -15.46 -2.33
C GLY A 72 -11.25 -15.29 -1.50
N ALA A 73 -12.40 -14.99 -2.11
CA ALA A 73 -13.63 -14.70 -1.38
C ALA A 73 -14.01 -15.82 -0.40
N GLY A 74 -14.31 -15.43 0.84
CA GLY A 74 -14.67 -16.33 1.94
C GLY A 74 -13.48 -16.96 2.67
N ILE A 75 -12.23 -16.65 2.27
CA ILE A 75 -11.02 -17.15 2.93
C ILE A 75 -10.47 -16.08 3.86
N GLY A 76 -10.53 -16.31 5.17
CA GLY A 76 -9.81 -15.50 6.16
C GLY A 76 -8.35 -15.94 6.21
N ILE A 77 -7.41 -15.00 6.17
CA ILE A 77 -5.96 -15.34 6.21
C ILE A 77 -5.59 -16.06 7.52
N ASP A 78 -6.28 -15.74 8.61
CA ASP A 78 -6.20 -16.36 9.93
C ASP A 78 -6.76 -17.80 9.97
N THR A 79 -7.58 -18.18 8.98
CA THR A 79 -8.15 -19.52 8.87
C THR A 79 -7.25 -20.51 8.14
N LEU A 80 -6.13 -20.05 7.56
CA LEU A 80 -5.18 -20.90 6.83
C LEU A 80 -4.27 -21.69 7.78
N THR A 81 -4.78 -22.82 8.28
CA THR A 81 -4.06 -23.67 9.25
C THR A 81 -3.28 -24.82 8.61
N THR A 82 -3.58 -25.18 7.36
CA THR A 82 -2.96 -26.33 6.68
C THR A 82 -2.17 -25.89 5.45
N PRO A 83 -0.83 -26.01 5.46
CA PRO A 83 0.01 -25.81 4.29
C PRO A 83 -0.42 -26.69 3.11
N GLY A 84 -0.35 -26.16 1.88
CA GLY A 84 -0.71 -26.91 0.66
C GLY A 84 -2.22 -27.11 0.44
N SER A 85 -3.09 -26.52 1.27
CA SER A 85 -4.54 -26.58 1.06
C SER A 85 -4.99 -25.81 -0.19
N ILE A 86 -6.15 -26.19 -0.74
CA ILE A 86 -6.77 -25.47 -1.88
C ILE A 86 -7.09 -24.02 -1.50
N SER A 87 -7.50 -23.74 -0.27
CA SER A 87 -7.73 -22.37 0.20
C SER A 87 -6.45 -21.53 0.19
N ALA A 88 -5.33 -22.08 0.66
CA ALA A 88 -4.03 -21.41 0.60
C ALA A 88 -3.60 -21.16 -0.87
N LEU A 89 -3.81 -22.14 -1.75
CA LEU A 89 -3.51 -21.99 -3.19
C LEU A 89 -4.36 -20.89 -3.84
N ARG A 90 -5.66 -20.83 -3.54
CA ARG A 90 -6.58 -19.79 -4.05
C ARG A 90 -6.16 -18.40 -3.57
N LEU A 91 -5.78 -18.25 -2.30
CA LEU A 91 -5.33 -16.96 -1.76
C LEU A 91 -3.97 -16.55 -2.36
N ALA A 92 -3.05 -17.50 -2.55
CA ALA A 92 -1.78 -17.23 -3.25
C ALA A 92 -2.02 -16.80 -4.70
N ALA A 93 -2.92 -17.48 -5.42
CA ALA A 93 -3.32 -17.11 -6.78
C ALA A 93 -3.94 -15.70 -6.83
N SER A 94 -4.78 -15.34 -5.84
CA SER A 94 -5.29 -13.98 -5.68
C SER A 94 -4.16 -12.95 -5.59
N GLY A 95 -3.16 -13.20 -4.74
CA GLY A 95 -1.98 -12.35 -4.61
C GLY A 95 -1.24 -12.14 -5.93
N VAL A 96 -0.95 -13.23 -6.64
CA VAL A 96 -0.23 -13.21 -7.93
C VAL A 96 -1.01 -12.44 -8.99
N VAL A 97 -2.29 -12.75 -9.17
CA VAL A 97 -3.16 -12.08 -10.15
C VAL A 97 -3.27 -10.59 -9.83
N ALA A 98 -3.48 -10.24 -8.56
CA ALA A 98 -3.59 -8.85 -8.14
C ALA A 98 -2.34 -8.04 -8.48
N VAL A 99 -1.15 -8.54 -8.13
CA VAL A 99 0.12 -7.82 -8.42
C VAL A 99 0.36 -7.70 -9.92
N GLY A 100 0.02 -8.72 -10.70
CA GLY A 100 0.04 -8.64 -12.17
C GLY A 100 -0.87 -7.54 -12.71
N LEU A 101 -2.11 -7.48 -12.25
CA LEU A 101 -3.08 -6.44 -12.62
C LEU A 101 -2.63 -5.04 -12.18
N THR A 102 -2.10 -4.89 -10.96
CA THR A 102 -1.57 -3.63 -10.46
C THR A 102 -0.41 -3.14 -11.32
N THR A 103 0.52 -4.04 -11.63
CA THR A 103 1.68 -3.71 -12.47
C THR A 103 1.24 -3.29 -13.86
N ALA A 104 0.35 -4.06 -14.49
CA ALA A 104 -0.21 -3.73 -15.80
C ALA A 104 -0.93 -2.38 -15.78
N GLY A 105 -1.75 -2.11 -14.76
CA GLY A 105 -2.47 -0.85 -14.61
C GLY A 105 -1.53 0.36 -14.43
N MET A 106 -0.51 0.22 -13.58
CA MET A 106 0.47 1.29 -13.37
C MET A 106 1.32 1.55 -14.62
N VAL A 107 1.72 0.51 -15.35
CA VAL A 107 2.46 0.66 -16.62
C VAL A 107 1.58 1.33 -17.67
N ALA A 108 0.34 0.87 -17.83
CA ALA A 108 -0.59 1.42 -18.81
C ALA A 108 -0.96 2.89 -18.57
N THR A 109 -0.89 3.36 -17.33
CA THR A 109 -1.27 4.74 -16.95
C THR A 109 -0.06 5.65 -16.66
N ASP A 110 1.17 5.13 -16.77
CA ASP A 110 2.40 5.80 -16.36
C ASP A 110 2.38 6.27 -14.88
N THR A 111 1.85 5.43 -14.01
CA THR A 111 1.74 5.69 -12.57
C THR A 111 2.57 4.71 -11.73
N GLY A 112 3.71 4.27 -12.26
CA GLY A 112 4.62 3.35 -11.59
C GLY A 112 5.01 3.84 -10.19
N HIS A 113 4.55 3.13 -9.17
CA HIS A 113 4.92 3.31 -7.77
C HIS A 113 5.04 1.94 -7.10
N ALA A 114 6.23 1.34 -7.14
CA ALA A 114 6.46 -0.03 -6.67
C ALA A 114 5.92 -0.34 -5.25
N PRO A 115 5.95 0.60 -4.26
CA PRO A 115 5.32 0.38 -2.96
C PRO A 115 3.83 0.03 -3.00
N ALA A 116 3.08 0.43 -4.04
CA ALA A 116 1.66 0.10 -4.19
C ALA A 116 1.38 -1.40 -4.33
N CYS A 117 2.37 -2.20 -4.69
CA CYS A 117 2.26 -3.67 -4.67
C CYS A 117 2.03 -4.21 -3.25
N ALA A 118 2.55 -3.55 -2.21
CA ALA A 118 2.28 -3.94 -0.81
C ALA A 118 0.80 -3.74 -0.46
N THR A 119 0.22 -2.59 -0.84
CA THR A 119 -1.24 -2.35 -0.72
C THR A 119 -2.05 -3.39 -1.46
N THR A 120 -1.64 -3.71 -2.69
CA THR A 120 -2.28 -4.72 -3.51
C THR A 120 -2.36 -6.05 -2.78
N LEU A 121 -1.25 -6.50 -2.17
CA LEU A 121 -1.19 -7.76 -1.43
C LEU A 121 -2.03 -7.73 -0.16
N ILE A 122 -2.03 -6.62 0.59
CA ILE A 122 -2.87 -6.49 1.79
C ILE A 122 -4.36 -6.67 1.44
N VAL A 123 -4.79 -6.08 0.33
CA VAL A 123 -6.17 -6.22 -0.13
C VAL A 123 -6.43 -7.61 -0.72
N SER A 124 -5.56 -8.10 -1.61
CA SER A 124 -5.76 -9.36 -2.33
C SER A 124 -5.65 -10.61 -1.45
N LEU A 125 -4.99 -10.50 -0.29
CA LEU A 125 -4.90 -11.55 0.72
C LEU A 125 -6.03 -11.49 1.76
N GLY A 126 -7.04 -10.64 1.56
CA GLY A 126 -8.24 -10.61 2.39
C GLY A 126 -8.15 -9.78 3.66
N ILE A 127 -7.08 -8.98 3.85
CA ILE A 127 -6.83 -8.27 5.11
C ILE A 127 -7.66 -6.98 5.20
N LEU A 128 -7.61 -6.13 4.16
CA LEU A 128 -8.33 -4.84 4.12
C LEU A 128 -9.24 -4.75 2.89
N THR A 129 -10.32 -5.53 2.89
CA THR A 129 -11.21 -5.70 1.72
C THR A 129 -12.53 -4.95 1.80
N THR A 130 -12.84 -4.29 2.92
CA THR A 130 -14.07 -3.52 3.05
C THR A 130 -13.97 -2.18 2.31
N PRO A 131 -15.08 -1.61 1.80
CA PRO A 131 -15.06 -0.28 1.18
C PRO A 131 -14.51 0.81 2.11
N GLN A 132 -14.78 0.69 3.41
CA GLN A 132 -14.27 1.62 4.43
C GLN A 132 -12.76 1.51 4.58
N ALA A 133 -12.21 0.28 4.63
CA ALA A 133 -10.78 0.06 4.70
C ALA A 133 -10.06 0.54 3.43
N ALA A 134 -10.63 0.26 2.25
CA ALA A 134 -10.13 0.75 0.97
C ALA A 134 -10.07 2.29 0.93
N LEU A 135 -11.13 2.97 1.40
CA LEU A 135 -11.15 4.43 1.51
C LEU A 135 -10.08 4.93 2.48
N LEU A 136 -9.95 4.31 3.66
CA LEU A 136 -8.94 4.68 4.65
C LEU A 136 -7.51 4.55 4.13
N ILE A 137 -7.21 3.51 3.34
CA ILE A 137 -5.92 3.36 2.66
C ILE A 137 -5.66 4.56 1.75
N VAL A 138 -6.60 4.91 0.88
CA VAL A 138 -6.43 6.04 -0.06
C VAL A 138 -6.28 7.37 0.68
N VAL A 139 -7.07 7.59 1.73
CA VAL A 139 -6.94 8.78 2.59
C VAL A 139 -5.56 8.83 3.24
N ALA A 140 -5.07 7.72 3.79
CA ALA A 140 -3.74 7.65 4.39
C ALA A 140 -2.62 7.94 3.37
N VAL A 141 -2.75 7.45 2.13
CA VAL A 141 -1.83 7.78 1.03
C VAL A 141 -1.82 9.27 0.74
N VAL A 142 -2.99 9.90 0.65
CA VAL A 142 -3.10 11.35 0.38
C VAL A 142 -2.47 12.15 1.52
N VAL A 143 -2.74 11.78 2.78
CA VAL A 143 -2.13 12.43 3.95
C VAL A 143 -0.60 12.33 3.90
N LEU A 144 -0.06 11.15 3.62
CA LEU A 144 1.38 10.93 3.52
C LEU A 144 2.03 11.77 2.40
N VAL A 145 1.35 11.87 1.25
CA VAL A 145 1.79 12.71 0.12
C VAL A 145 1.77 14.20 0.50
N VAL A 146 0.75 14.66 1.23
CA VAL A 146 0.66 16.04 1.72
C VAL A 146 1.77 16.33 2.71
N GLU A 147 2.02 15.42 3.65
CA GLU A 147 3.11 15.56 4.61
C GLU A 147 4.47 15.67 3.91
N GLN A 148 4.76 14.78 2.95
CA GLN A 148 5.99 14.83 2.16
C GLN A 148 6.17 16.18 1.47
N ARG A 149 5.11 16.70 0.84
CA ARG A 149 5.10 18.01 0.19
C ARG A 149 5.37 19.15 1.17
N VAL A 150 4.88 19.05 2.40
CA VAL A 150 5.16 20.03 3.45
C VAL A 150 6.62 19.96 3.86
N LEU A 151 7.17 18.77 4.12
CA LEU A 151 8.58 18.56 4.47
C LEU A 151 9.52 19.12 3.40
N ASP A 152 9.22 18.86 2.12
CA ASP A 152 9.99 19.42 0.99
C ASP A 152 9.97 20.95 0.97
N ARG A 153 8.82 21.58 1.27
CA ARG A 153 8.70 23.05 1.30
C ARG A 153 9.46 23.70 2.44
N ILE A 154 9.59 23.03 3.58
CA ILE A 154 10.31 23.55 4.75
C ILE A 154 11.80 23.12 4.78
N GLY A 155 12.27 22.43 3.74
CA GLY A 155 13.68 22.07 3.56
C GLY A 155 14.17 20.92 4.46
N VAL A 156 13.27 20.07 4.96
CA VAL A 156 13.58 18.97 5.89
C VAL A 156 13.93 17.67 5.18
#